data_AF-A0A969T6D2-F1
#
_entry.id   AF-A0A969T6D2-F1
#
_cell.length_a   1.000
_cell.length_b   1.000
_cell.length_c   1.000
_cell.angle_alpha   90.00
_cell.angle_beta   90.00
_cell.angle_gamma   90.00
#
_symmetry.space_group_name_H-M   'P 1'
#
loop_
_entity.id
_entity.type
_entity.pdbx_description
1 polymer ?
#
loop_
_entity_poly.entity_id
_entity_poly.type
_entity_poly.pdbx_seq_one_letter_code
_entity_poly.pdbx_strand_id
1 'polypeptide(L)' 'MTPEERNQYIQFRLESALQTFEAAKVLFDNQFWNSSVNRLYYALFYAVNALLVANGIHTKHTLQ' A
#
# COMPACT_ATOMS: atom_id res chain seq x y z
N MET A 1 -13.14 -14.39 -3.63
CA MET A 1 -13.21 -13.27 -2.68
C MET A 1 -14.66 -12.84 -2.61
N THR A 2 -15.32 -13.02 -1.47
CA THR A 2 -16.66 -12.49 -1.20
C THR A 2 -16.61 -10.95 -1.12
N PRO A 3 -17.76 -10.24 -1.21
CA PRO A 3 -17.78 -8.79 -1.02
C PRO A 3 -17.16 -8.35 0.32
N GLU A 4 -17.39 -9.13 1.38
CA GLU A 4 -16.85 -8.86 2.71
C GLU A 4 -15.33 -9.02 2.75
N GLU A 5 -14.81 -10.14 2.24
CA GLU A 5 -13.37 -10.40 2.12
C GLU A 5 -12.67 -9.32 1.28
N ARG A 6 -13.36 -8.81 0.25
CA ARG A 6 -12.85 -7.74 -0.61
C ARG A 6 -12.72 -6.43 0.16
N ASN A 7 -13.74 -6.06 0.93
CA ASN A 7 -13.70 -4.85 1.74
C ASN A 7 -12.62 -4.93 2.82
N GLN A 8 -12.48 -6.09 3.47
CA GLN A 8 -11.41 -6.33 4.45
C GLN A 8 -10.03 -6.21 3.81
N TYR A 9 -9.83 -6.80 2.63
CA TYR A 9 -8.57 -6.67 1.89
C TYR A 9 -8.26 -5.20 1.55
N ILE A 10 -9.25 -4.45 1.03
CA ILE A 10 -9.08 -3.03 0.69
C ILE A 10 -8.67 -2.24 1.94
N GLN A 11 -9.39 -2.43 3.05
CA GLN A 11 -9.11 -1.75 4.32
C GLN A 11 -7.68 -2.05 4.80
N PHE A 12 -7.31 -3.32 4.87
CA PHE A 12 -5.97 -3.75 5.26
C PHE A 12 -4.86 -3.12 4.40
N ARG A 13 -5.08 -3.03 3.07
CA ARG A 13 -4.11 -2.43 2.15
C ARG A 13 -4.00 -0.92 2.31
N LEU A 14 -5.10 -0.22 2.59
CA LEU A 14 -5.08 1.21 2.88
C LEU A 14 -4.38 1.49 4.22
N GLU A 15 -4.63 0.68 5.25
CA GLU A 15 -3.90 0.77 6.53
C GLU A 15 -2.40 0.55 6.34
N SER A 16 -2.02 -0.47 5.56
CA SER A 16 -0.62 -0.74 5.20
C SER A 16 0.01 0.44 4.44
N ALA A 17 -0.73 1.05 3.52
CA ALA A 17 -0.28 2.23 2.78
C ALA A 17 0.00 3.41 3.70
N LEU A 18 -0.93 3.70 4.62
CA LEU A 18 -0.80 4.81 5.59
C LEU A 18 0.37 4.59 6.56
N GLN A 19 0.50 3.40 7.13
CA GLN A 19 1.63 3.06 8.00
C GLN A 19 2.97 3.19 7.28
N THR A 20 3.04 2.72 6.03
CA THR A 20 4.26 2.82 5.21
C THR A 20 4.59 4.26 4.84
N PHE A 21 3.57 5.09 4.59
CA PHE A 21 3.74 6.52 4.32
C PHE A 21 4.24 7.28 5.55
N GLU A 22 3.71 7.00 6.74
CA GLU A 22 4.23 7.59 7.98
C GLU A 22 5.69 7.18 8.24
N ALA A 23 6.06 5.92 7.97
CA ALA A 23 7.46 5.51 8.03
C ALA A 23 8.34 6.25 7.00
N ALA A 24 7.82 6.52 5.79
CA ALA A 24 8.53 7.29 4.77
C ALA A 24 8.80 8.73 5.23
N LYS A 25 7.85 9.35 5.96
CA LYS A 25 8.01 10.69 6.56
C LYS A 25 9.09 10.70 7.64
N VAL A 26 9.08 9.74 8.57
CA VAL A 26 10.13 9.62 9.59
C VAL A 26 11.52 9.47 8.94
N LEU A 27 11.64 8.63 7.91
CA LEU A 27 12.91 8.46 7.17
C LEU A 27 13.35 9.74 6.45
N PHE A 28 12.39 10.48 5.88
CA PHE A 28 12.65 11.77 5.25
C PHE A 28 13.19 12.79 6.27
N ASP A 29 12.52 12.94 7.41
CA ASP A 29 12.92 13.87 8.46
C ASP A 29 14.31 13.56 9.04
N ASN A 30 14.70 12.28 9.01
CA ASN A 30 16.02 11.79 9.43
C ASN A 30 17.06 11.72 8.28
N GLN A 31 16.77 12.32 7.12
CA GLN A 31 17.67 12.40 5.96
C GLN A 31 18.05 11.05 5.32
N PHE A 32 17.30 9.98 5.61
CA PHE A 32 17.44 8.68 4.94
C PHE A 32 16.65 8.67 3.64
N TRP A 33 17.04 9.53 2.69
CA TRP A 33 16.27 9.82 1.47
C TRP A 33 15.98 8.57 0.61
N ASN A 34 16.99 7.72 0.39
CA ASN A 34 16.81 6.48 -0.39
C ASN A 34 15.79 5.53 0.25
N SER A 35 15.86 5.39 1.58
CA SER A 35 14.91 4.57 2.34
C SER A 35 13.51 5.18 2.35
N SER A 36 13.41 6.51 2.45
CA SER A 36 12.14 7.24 2.36
C SER A 36 11.46 7.01 1.01
N VAL A 37 12.19 7.17 -0.11
CA VAL A 37 11.68 6.91 -1.47
C VAL A 37 11.23 5.46 -1.62
N ASN A 38 12.02 4.50 -1.11
CA ASN A 38 11.62 3.08 -1.13
C ASN A 38 10.30 2.85 -0.38
N ARG A 39 10.14 3.42 0.81
CA ARG A 39 8.88 3.32 1.56
C ARG A 39 7.73 4.02 0.84
N LEU A 40 7.94 5.19 0.27
CA LEU A 40 6.91 5.90 -0.50
C LEU A 40 6.42 5.07 -1.70
N TYR A 41 7.33 4.42 -2.42
CA TYR A 41 6.97 3.48 -3.49
C TYR A 41 6.02 2.38 -3.00
N TYR A 42 6.32 1.74 -1.87
CA TYR A 42 5.47 0.69 -1.31
C TYR A 42 4.14 1.22 -0.77
N ALA A 43 4.11 2.42 -0.19
CA ALA A 43 2.86 3.06 0.23
C ALA A 43 1.91 3.26 -0.97
N LEU A 44 2.43 3.77 -2.08
CA LEU A 44 1.66 3.92 -3.32
C LEU A 44 1.26 2.57 -3.91
N PHE A 45 2.15 1.58 -3.91
CA PHE A 45 1.84 0.23 -4.35
C PHE A 45 0.66 -0.35 -3.57
N TYR A 46 0.63 -0.20 -2.24
CA TYR A 46 -0.48 -0.68 -1.42
C TYR A 46 -1.79 0.08 -1.72
N ALA A 47 -1.75 1.40 -1.80
CA ALA A 47 -2.92 2.24 -2.08
C ALA A 47 -3.51 1.97 -3.48
N VAL A 48 -2.67 1.86 -4.51
CA VAL A 48 -3.12 1.59 -5.89
C VAL A 48 -3.72 0.19 -5.99
N ASN A 49 -3.14 -0.82 -5.33
CA ASN A 49 -3.76 -2.15 -5.29
C ASN A 49 -5.12 -2.14 -4.58
N ALA A 50 -5.27 -1.39 -3.49
CA ALA A 50 -6.56 -1.22 -2.82
C ALA A 50 -7.60 -0.58 -3.77
N LEU A 51 -7.20 0.48 -4.49
CA LEU A 51 -8.05 1.14 -5.48
C LEU A 51 -8.47 0.20 -6.61
N LEU A 52 -7.54 -0.57 -7.16
CA LEU A 52 -7.83 -1.50 -8.25
C LEU A 52 -8.82 -2.58 -7.80
N VAL A 53 -8.61 -3.18 -6.63
CA VAL A 53 -9.52 -4.17 -6.07
C VAL A 53 -10.90 -3.57 -5.75
N ALA A 54 -10.96 -2.33 -5.26
CA ALA A 54 -12.21 -1.60 -5.04
C ALA A 54 -13.02 -1.41 -6.34
N ASN A 55 -12.34 -1.30 -7.48
CA ASN A 55 -12.94 -1.18 -8.81
C ASN A 55 -13.12 -2.54 -9.52
N GLY A 56 -12.93 -3.67 -8.83
CA GLY A 56 -13.07 -5.00 -9.40
C GLY A 56 -11.96 -5.39 -10.39
N ILE A 57 -10.85 -4.64 -10.40
CA ILE A 57 -9.69 -4.91 -11.26
C ILE A 57 -8.73 -5.81 -10.49
N HIS A 58 -8.56 -7.03 -10.98
CA HIS A 58 -7.61 -7.98 -10.40
C HIS A 58 -6.18 -7.65 -10.86
N THR A 59 -5.32 -7.28 -9.91
CA THR A 59 -3.90 -7.09 -10.17
C THR A 59 -3.19 -8.45 -10.20
N LYS A 60 -2.52 -8.76 -11.32
CA LYS A 60 -1.57 -9.89 -11.37
C LYS A 60 -0.29 -9.46 -10.68
N HIS A 61 -0.19 -9.68 -9.38
CA HIS A 61 1.11 -9.75 -8.72
C HIS A 61 1.09 -10.89 -7.70
N THR A 62 0.88 -12.10 -8.22
CA THR A 62 1.27 -13.33 -7.56
C THR A 62 2.80 -13.35 -7.48
N LEU A 63 3.35 -13.12 -6.31
CA LEU A 63 4.55 -13.84 -5.91
C LEU A 63 4.06 -14.90 -4.92
N GLN A 64 4.34 -16.15 -5.29
CA GLN A 64 4.05 -17.36 -4.53
C GLN A 64 4.56 -17.28 -3.10
#